data_AF-A0A523PSL3-F1
#
_entry.id   AF-A0A523PSL3-F1
#
_cell.length_a   1.000
_cell.length_b   1.000
_cell.length_c   1.000
_cell.angle_alpha   90.00
_cell.angle_beta   90.00
_cell.angle_gamma   90.00
#
_symmetry.space_group_name_H-M   'P 1'
#
loop_
_entity.id
_entity.type
_entity.pdbx_description
1 polymer ?
#
loop_
_entity_poly.entity_id
_entity_poly.type
_entity_poly.pdbx_seq_one_letter_code
_entity_poly.pdbx_strand_id
1 'polypeptide(L)'
;MISVFLLLPTLLPAAPHAVLAPALVRALGDEAYEERLARAGEDPEKLWELVIWCESTERDKEARTVLRRLVKLEPGHRRAHEKLGHVEHEDRWFPTRKKLESYLAKEKVRRAEAAGLVKFKGEWVQPEELPYLKRGLVRDDLGLWITKREYRWLSQGYVRQDLRWIPPAEIPQIAAGLWKCGDDWLPLDEANRFHADVDHMWRIPGRNLIVRTTCDRGIALRAIREMEGACDDLARIYGREPTNSIEVTVLRSAKQYDRFAAGRAGTSVPQTDITGLAARHHAFFTEGWVDVEADKYEGMGASFWDDSTEIKTRYGVCSVRHAVGLSFVEALDPSPKAIERALKIASHARGKGPLLDAAWVAVFLAEKRIPRWFRYGAASYVERYYHDNSVGGGDPWWTRKWSTENITSSRGLDTLDTIFEFELDDAGRESKHLLNEVGLVVAFVLDGDCKPVQERHEILMETIRKGEDPRSAFQALEEAIAKADDDLLEFAGL
;
A
#
# COMPACT_ATOMS: atom_id res chain seq x y z
N MET A 1 -12.28 -23.66 -83.08
CA MET A 1 -11.40 -24.17 -84.15
C MET A 1 -10.14 -24.74 -83.50
N ILE A 2 -9.56 -25.79 -84.08
CA ILE A 2 -8.40 -26.60 -83.62
C ILE A 2 -8.87 -27.75 -82.71
N SER A 3 -9.23 -28.91 -83.25
CA SER A 3 -8.42 -29.97 -83.92
C SER A 3 -7.97 -31.06 -82.95
N VAL A 4 -8.76 -32.12 -82.97
CA VAL A 4 -8.44 -33.55 -82.87
C VAL A 4 -6.94 -33.89 -82.90
N PHE A 5 -6.48 -34.66 -81.92
CA PHE A 5 -5.50 -35.73 -82.14
C PHE A 5 -5.90 -36.98 -81.36
N LEU A 6 -6.34 -37.98 -82.14
CA LEU A 6 -6.54 -39.37 -81.77
C LEU A 6 -5.16 -40.05 -81.62
N LEU A 7 -4.93 -40.71 -80.49
CA LEU A 7 -3.87 -41.73 -80.32
C LEU A 7 -4.43 -42.86 -79.43
N LEU A 8 -4.86 -43.94 -80.06
CA LEU A 8 -4.75 -45.32 -79.53
C LEU A 8 -3.41 -45.91 -80.05
N PRO A 9 -2.88 -47.04 -79.55
CA PRO A 9 -3.25 -47.91 -78.41
C PRO A 9 -2.03 -48.18 -77.48
N THR A 10 -2.15 -48.88 -76.36
CA THR A 10 -1.71 -50.29 -76.25
C THR A 10 -2.14 -50.83 -74.89
N LEU A 11 -2.95 -51.88 -74.91
CA LEU A 11 -3.32 -52.67 -73.74
C LEU A 11 -2.18 -53.62 -73.41
N LEU A 12 -1.46 -53.33 -72.32
CA LEU A 12 -0.69 -54.34 -71.58
C LEU A 12 -1.61 -54.94 -70.49
N PRO A 13 -1.69 -56.27 -70.34
CA PRO A 13 -2.41 -56.87 -69.23
C PRO A 13 -1.59 -56.67 -67.96
N ALA A 14 -2.02 -55.74 -67.10
CA ALA A 14 -1.52 -55.71 -65.72
C ALA A 14 -2.05 -56.94 -65.00
N ALA A 15 -1.13 -57.73 -64.44
CA ALA A 15 -1.41 -58.89 -63.60
C ALA A 15 -2.44 -58.54 -62.51
N PRO A 16 -3.30 -59.47 -62.08
CA PRO A 16 -4.20 -59.22 -60.97
C PRO A 16 -3.36 -58.99 -59.71
N HIS A 17 -3.18 -57.72 -59.34
CA HIS A 17 -2.83 -57.40 -57.97
C HIS A 17 -4.00 -57.87 -57.12
N ALA A 18 -3.77 -58.93 -56.35
CA ALA A 18 -4.69 -59.38 -55.34
C ALA A 18 -4.91 -58.22 -54.35
N VAL A 19 -5.96 -57.43 -54.59
CA VAL A 19 -6.45 -56.46 -53.62
C VAL A 19 -7.05 -57.31 -52.50
N LEU A 20 -6.24 -57.55 -51.48
CA LEU A 20 -6.71 -58.09 -50.21
C LEU A 20 -7.92 -57.25 -49.78
N ALA A 21 -9.03 -57.92 -49.50
CA ALA A 21 -10.26 -57.25 -49.08
C ALA A 21 -9.95 -56.27 -47.92
N PRO A 22 -10.51 -55.05 -47.90
CA PRO A 22 -10.22 -54.05 -46.87
C PRO A 22 -10.40 -54.56 -45.42
N ALA A 23 -11.28 -55.55 -45.23
CA ALA A 23 -11.50 -56.23 -43.96
C ALA A 23 -10.32 -57.13 -43.54
N LEU A 24 -9.63 -57.79 -44.48
CA LEU A 24 -8.49 -58.65 -44.18
C LEU A 24 -7.23 -57.83 -43.87
N VAL A 25 -7.04 -56.69 -44.56
CA VAL A 25 -5.94 -55.74 -44.28
C VAL A 25 -6.11 -55.13 -42.89
N ARG A 26 -7.35 -54.83 -42.49
CA ARG A 26 -7.67 -54.34 -41.15
C ARG A 26 -7.45 -55.40 -40.06
N ALA A 27 -7.86 -56.64 -40.29
CA ALA A 27 -7.66 -57.75 -39.36
C ALA A 27 -6.17 -58.10 -39.14
N LEU A 28 -5.37 -58.16 -40.21
CA LEU A 28 -3.91 -58.34 -40.12
C LEU A 28 -3.22 -57.15 -39.44
N GLY A 29 -3.75 -55.94 -39.66
CA GLY A 29 -3.33 -54.76 -38.94
C GLY A 29 -3.62 -54.87 -37.44
N ASP A 30 -4.81 -55.30 -37.03
CA ASP A 30 -5.22 -55.41 -35.62
C ASP A 30 -4.35 -56.42 -34.85
N GLU A 31 -4.04 -57.58 -35.43
CA GLU A 31 -3.09 -58.55 -34.85
C GLU A 31 -1.67 -57.98 -34.72
N ALA A 32 -1.20 -57.26 -35.75
CA ALA A 32 0.10 -56.60 -35.75
C ALA A 32 0.22 -55.47 -34.71
N TYR A 33 -0.89 -54.82 -34.34
CA TYR A 33 -0.94 -53.81 -33.28
C TYR A 33 -0.88 -54.46 -31.90
N GLU A 34 -1.69 -55.50 -31.64
CA GLU A 34 -1.71 -56.20 -30.36
C GLU A 34 -0.35 -56.85 -30.04
N GLU A 35 0.32 -57.44 -31.03
CA GLU A 35 1.66 -58.00 -30.84
C GLU A 35 2.70 -56.93 -30.47
N ARG A 36 2.66 -55.77 -31.13
CA ARG A 36 3.55 -54.65 -30.83
C ARG A 36 3.23 -54.01 -29.49
N LEU A 37 1.96 -53.92 -29.11
CA LEU A 37 1.52 -53.43 -27.80
C LEU A 37 1.98 -54.37 -26.68
N ALA A 38 1.86 -55.68 -26.87
CA ALA A 38 2.36 -56.69 -25.94
C ALA A 38 3.90 -56.63 -25.82
N ARG A 39 4.61 -56.41 -26.93
CA ARG A 39 6.07 -56.27 -26.96
C ARG A 39 6.57 -54.97 -26.33
N ALA A 40 5.82 -53.88 -26.46
CA ALA A 40 6.15 -52.60 -25.85
C ALA A 40 5.97 -52.63 -24.32
N GLY A 41 4.97 -53.35 -23.81
CA GLY A 41 4.77 -53.53 -22.37
C GLY A 41 4.60 -52.20 -21.62
N GLU A 42 5.50 -51.94 -20.65
CA GLU A 42 5.57 -50.69 -19.88
C GLU A 42 6.84 -49.87 -20.20
N ASP A 43 7.52 -50.18 -21.30
CA ASP A 43 8.76 -49.51 -21.72
C ASP A 43 8.43 -48.21 -22.49
N PRO A 44 8.77 -47.02 -21.97
CA PRO A 44 8.41 -45.73 -22.58
C PRO A 44 8.92 -45.56 -24.01
N GLU A 45 10.13 -46.01 -24.31
CA GLU A 45 10.75 -45.88 -25.65
C GLU A 45 10.02 -46.76 -26.67
N LYS A 46 9.71 -48.02 -26.31
CA LYS A 46 8.96 -48.93 -27.20
C LYS A 46 7.52 -48.49 -27.40
N LEU A 47 6.91 -47.88 -26.38
CA LEU A 47 5.59 -47.26 -26.51
C LEU A 47 5.64 -46.05 -27.47
N TRP A 48 6.71 -45.26 -27.46
CA TRP A 48 6.91 -44.17 -28.41
C TRP A 48 7.11 -44.68 -29.85
N GLU A 49 7.92 -45.73 -30.04
CA GLU A 49 8.07 -46.39 -31.35
C GLU A 49 6.73 -46.92 -31.88
N LEU A 50 5.89 -47.49 -31.01
CA LEU A 50 4.55 -47.94 -31.35
C LEU A 50 3.64 -46.76 -31.77
N VAL A 51 3.77 -45.59 -31.15
CA VAL A 51 3.05 -44.38 -31.58
C VAL A 51 3.45 -43.98 -32.99
N ILE A 52 4.76 -43.95 -33.31
CA ILE A 52 5.26 -43.62 -34.65
C ILE A 52 4.72 -44.61 -35.70
N TRP A 53 4.66 -45.90 -35.36
CA TRP A 53 4.09 -46.92 -36.25
C TRP A 53 2.58 -46.77 -36.43
N CYS A 54 1.84 -46.44 -35.37
CA CYS A 54 0.40 -46.18 -35.47
C CYS A 54 0.12 -44.96 -36.38
N GLU A 55 0.95 -43.92 -36.31
CA GLU A 55 0.84 -42.75 -37.19
C GLU A 55 1.15 -43.07 -38.65
N SER A 56 2.18 -43.89 -38.93
CA SER A 56 2.51 -44.29 -40.30
C SER A 56 1.52 -45.25 -40.94
N THR A 57 0.62 -45.82 -40.15
CA THR A 57 -0.45 -46.73 -40.60
C THR A 57 -1.85 -46.12 -40.52
N GLU A 58 -1.95 -44.79 -40.29
CA GLU A 58 -3.20 -44.03 -40.19
C GLU A 58 -4.14 -44.50 -39.04
N ARG A 59 -3.57 -44.92 -37.90
CA ARG A 59 -4.27 -45.47 -36.72
C ARG A 59 -4.28 -44.49 -35.56
N ASP A 60 -4.93 -43.36 -35.78
CA ASP A 60 -4.90 -42.22 -34.84
C ASP A 60 -5.52 -42.53 -33.47
N LYS A 61 -6.49 -43.44 -33.39
CA LYS A 61 -7.19 -43.78 -32.13
C LYS A 61 -6.29 -44.62 -31.23
N GLU A 62 -5.61 -45.59 -31.83
CA GLU A 62 -4.63 -46.47 -31.23
C GLU A 62 -3.41 -45.66 -30.80
N ALA A 63 -2.88 -44.79 -31.68
CA ALA A 63 -1.80 -43.86 -31.36
C ALA A 63 -2.12 -43.00 -30.11
N ARG A 64 -3.32 -42.40 -30.05
CA ARG A 64 -3.77 -41.63 -28.87
C ARG A 64 -3.88 -42.46 -27.60
N THR A 65 -4.24 -43.73 -27.71
CA THR A 65 -4.37 -44.63 -26.56
C THR A 65 -3.00 -44.99 -26.00
N VAL A 66 -2.04 -45.33 -26.88
CA VAL A 66 -0.64 -45.58 -26.52
C VAL A 66 0.00 -44.31 -25.93
N LEU A 67 -0.23 -43.14 -26.52
CA LEU A 67 0.23 -41.85 -25.99
C LEU A 67 -0.27 -41.56 -24.57
N ARG A 68 -1.55 -41.85 -24.25
CA ARG A 68 -2.08 -41.70 -22.88
C ARG A 68 -1.43 -42.66 -21.90
N ARG A 69 -1.12 -43.89 -22.34
CA ARG A 69 -0.42 -44.88 -21.53
C ARG A 69 1.02 -44.45 -21.25
N LEU A 70 1.70 -43.92 -22.25
CA LEU A 70 3.05 -43.36 -22.15
C LEU A 70 3.11 -42.21 -21.13
N VAL A 71 2.21 -41.23 -21.23
CA VAL A 71 2.12 -40.11 -20.27
C VAL A 71 1.81 -40.57 -18.83
N LYS A 72 1.12 -41.70 -18.66
CA LYS A 72 0.85 -42.25 -17.32
C LYS A 72 2.10 -42.87 -16.68
N LEU A 73 2.98 -43.47 -17.49
CA LEU A 73 4.24 -44.06 -17.04
C LEU A 73 5.33 -43.01 -16.84
N GLU A 74 5.39 -42.04 -17.75
CA GLU A 74 6.35 -40.93 -17.71
C GLU A 74 5.61 -39.58 -17.84
N PRO A 75 5.18 -38.99 -16.70
CA PRO A 75 4.43 -37.73 -16.70
C PRO A 75 5.18 -36.51 -17.27
N GLY A 76 6.49 -36.62 -17.46
CA GLY A 76 7.35 -35.59 -18.06
C GLY A 76 7.62 -35.76 -19.55
N HIS A 77 7.06 -36.78 -20.22
CA HIS A 77 7.38 -37.11 -21.62
C HIS A 77 6.80 -36.07 -22.60
N ARG A 78 7.51 -34.94 -22.77
CA ARG A 78 7.11 -33.74 -23.50
C ARG A 78 6.52 -34.02 -24.89
N ARG A 79 7.17 -34.86 -25.69
CA ARG A 79 6.71 -35.19 -27.05
C ARG A 79 5.34 -35.88 -27.08
N ALA A 80 5.01 -36.63 -26.04
CA ALA A 80 3.72 -37.33 -25.94
C ALA A 80 2.61 -36.35 -25.55
N HIS A 81 2.92 -35.41 -24.65
CA HIS A 81 2.03 -34.31 -24.30
C HIS A 81 1.73 -33.39 -25.48
N GLU A 82 2.74 -32.99 -26.25
CA GLU A 82 2.59 -32.17 -27.46
C GLU A 82 1.68 -32.87 -28.49
N LYS A 83 1.88 -34.17 -28.73
CA LYS A 83 1.02 -34.96 -29.64
C LYS A 83 -0.41 -35.15 -29.14
N LEU A 84 -0.62 -35.18 -27.83
CA LEU A 84 -1.97 -35.20 -27.23
C LEU A 84 -2.65 -33.82 -27.24
N GLY A 85 -1.94 -32.76 -27.67
CA GLY A 85 -2.44 -31.39 -27.63
C GLY A 85 -2.50 -30.81 -26.20
N HIS A 86 -1.74 -31.40 -25.27
CA HIS A 86 -1.59 -30.87 -23.93
C HIS A 86 -0.74 -29.59 -23.96
N VAL A 87 -0.99 -28.68 -23.02
CA VAL A 87 -0.28 -27.40 -22.91
C VAL A 87 0.50 -27.37 -21.60
N GLU A 88 1.77 -27.02 -21.67
CA GLU A 88 2.65 -26.88 -20.50
C GLU A 88 2.53 -25.48 -19.89
N HIS A 89 2.44 -25.40 -18.56
CA HIS A 89 2.48 -24.16 -17.80
C HIS A 89 2.96 -24.42 -16.37
N GLU A 90 3.98 -23.69 -15.90
CA GLU A 90 4.60 -23.85 -14.57
C GLU A 90 4.91 -25.33 -14.23
N ASP A 91 5.63 -26.01 -15.14
CA ASP A 91 6.04 -27.43 -15.00
C ASP A 91 4.88 -28.43 -14.85
N ARG A 92 3.67 -28.03 -15.29
CA ARG A 92 2.46 -28.87 -15.30
C ARG A 92 1.84 -28.92 -16.66
N TRP A 93 1.34 -30.10 -17.03
CA TRP A 93 0.65 -30.33 -18.29
C TRP A 93 -0.86 -30.29 -18.14
N PHE A 94 -1.50 -29.52 -19.02
CA PHE A 94 -2.95 -29.35 -19.07
C PHE A 94 -3.54 -30.03 -20.31
N PRO A 95 -4.57 -30.87 -20.18
CA PRO A 95 -5.12 -31.63 -21.30
C PRO A 95 -5.63 -30.79 -22.48
N THR A 96 -6.01 -29.54 -22.21
CA THR A 96 -6.50 -28.59 -23.22
C THR A 96 -6.19 -27.17 -22.79
N ARG A 97 -6.10 -26.24 -23.74
CA ARG A 97 -6.00 -24.79 -23.48
C ARG A 97 -7.13 -24.29 -22.57
N LYS A 98 -8.36 -24.78 -22.76
CA LYS A 98 -9.51 -24.45 -21.90
C LYS A 98 -9.32 -24.88 -20.44
N LYS A 99 -8.66 -26.01 -20.19
CA LYS A 99 -8.32 -26.46 -18.83
C LYS A 99 -7.22 -25.60 -18.20
N LEU A 100 -6.23 -25.17 -18.98
CA LEU A 100 -5.24 -24.20 -18.54
C LEU A 100 -5.89 -22.86 -18.19
N GLU A 101 -6.75 -22.31 -19.06
CA GLU A 101 -7.48 -21.06 -18.79
C GLU A 101 -8.35 -21.17 -17.53
N SER A 102 -9.04 -22.30 -17.34
CA SER A 102 -9.81 -22.55 -16.11
C SER A 102 -8.92 -22.66 -14.87
N TYR A 103 -7.72 -23.22 -14.98
CA TYR A 103 -6.75 -23.29 -13.88
C TYR A 103 -6.23 -21.88 -13.56
N LEU A 104 -5.78 -21.13 -14.56
CA LEU A 104 -5.31 -19.75 -14.40
C LEU A 104 -6.39 -18.84 -13.80
N ALA A 105 -7.66 -19.00 -14.21
CA ALA A 105 -8.76 -18.25 -13.63
C ALA A 105 -8.97 -18.57 -12.14
N LYS A 106 -8.90 -19.85 -11.76
CA LYS A 106 -8.99 -20.27 -10.34
C LYS A 106 -7.79 -19.80 -9.54
N GLU A 107 -6.59 -19.88 -10.12
CA GLU A 107 -5.37 -19.42 -9.45
C GLU A 107 -5.37 -17.90 -9.29
N LYS A 108 -5.89 -17.16 -10.28
CA LYS A 108 -6.11 -15.71 -10.17
C LYS A 108 -7.10 -15.36 -9.06
N VAL A 109 -8.19 -16.11 -8.92
CA VAL A 109 -9.16 -15.95 -7.82
C VAL A 109 -8.46 -16.24 -6.48
N ARG A 110 -7.78 -17.39 -6.36
CA ARG A 110 -7.08 -17.79 -5.14
C ARG A 110 -5.99 -16.78 -4.75
N ARG A 111 -5.20 -16.29 -5.70
CA ARG A 111 -4.19 -15.25 -5.46
C ARG A 111 -4.83 -13.93 -5.02
N ALA A 112 -5.96 -13.55 -5.62
CA ALA A 112 -6.69 -12.35 -5.23
C ALA A 112 -7.29 -12.47 -3.81
N GLU A 113 -7.92 -13.60 -3.50
CA GLU A 113 -8.46 -13.89 -2.17
C GLU A 113 -7.35 -13.97 -1.11
N ALA A 114 -6.22 -14.61 -1.42
CA ALA A 114 -5.05 -14.66 -0.54
C ALA A 114 -4.42 -13.28 -0.31
N ALA A 115 -4.55 -12.36 -1.28
CA ALA A 115 -4.14 -10.96 -1.15
C ALA A 115 -5.21 -10.07 -0.48
N GLY A 116 -6.31 -10.65 0.02
CA GLY A 116 -7.39 -9.92 0.70
C GLY A 116 -8.30 -9.09 -0.22
N LEU A 117 -8.19 -9.27 -1.55
CA LEU A 117 -9.00 -8.52 -2.51
C LEU A 117 -10.44 -9.01 -2.56
N VAL A 118 -11.37 -8.09 -2.80
CA VAL A 118 -12.80 -8.35 -2.94
C VAL A 118 -13.27 -8.02 -4.34
N LYS A 119 -14.23 -8.80 -4.86
CA LYS A 119 -14.73 -8.61 -6.22
C LYS A 119 -15.80 -7.51 -6.28
N PHE A 120 -15.56 -6.46 -7.05
CA PHE A 120 -16.51 -5.38 -7.30
C PHE A 120 -16.67 -5.14 -8.81
N LYS A 121 -17.92 -5.24 -9.31
CA LYS A 121 -18.26 -5.06 -10.74
C LYS A 121 -17.40 -5.86 -11.73
N GLY A 122 -16.90 -7.02 -11.31
CA GLY A 122 -16.08 -7.91 -12.16
C GLY A 122 -14.57 -7.75 -11.97
N GLU A 123 -14.13 -6.72 -11.25
CA GLU A 123 -12.72 -6.45 -10.94
C GLU A 123 -12.41 -6.81 -9.48
N TRP A 124 -11.13 -7.10 -9.19
CA TRP A 124 -10.64 -7.34 -7.84
C TRP A 124 -10.10 -6.03 -7.29
N VAL A 125 -10.65 -5.57 -6.17
CA VAL A 125 -10.33 -4.28 -5.55
C VAL A 125 -10.02 -4.48 -4.08
N GLN A 126 -9.30 -3.55 -3.48
CA GLN A 126 -9.05 -3.60 -2.05
C GLN A 126 -10.35 -3.32 -1.27
N PRO A 127 -10.63 -4.00 -0.15
CA PRO A 127 -11.84 -3.78 0.64
C PRO A 127 -12.07 -2.31 1.01
N GLU A 128 -10.99 -1.57 1.28
CA GLU A 128 -10.99 -0.16 1.65
C GLU A 128 -11.41 0.77 0.50
N GLU A 129 -11.35 0.30 -0.75
CA GLU A 129 -11.75 1.05 -1.94
C GLU A 129 -13.25 0.94 -2.23
N LEU A 130 -13.92 -0.09 -1.69
CA LEU A 130 -15.34 -0.33 -1.91
C LEU A 130 -16.23 0.88 -1.61
N PRO A 131 -16.05 1.64 -0.52
CA PRO A 131 -16.86 2.83 -0.26
C PRO A 131 -16.78 3.86 -1.40
N TYR A 132 -15.59 4.09 -1.95
CA TYR A 132 -15.36 5.06 -3.03
C TYR A 132 -15.93 4.57 -4.37
N LEU A 133 -15.71 3.30 -4.70
CA LEU A 133 -16.21 2.68 -5.93
C LEU A 133 -17.74 2.56 -5.93
N LYS A 134 -18.36 2.27 -4.77
CA LYS A 134 -19.81 2.30 -4.59
C LYS A 134 -20.39 3.71 -4.81
N ARG A 135 -19.65 4.76 -4.41
CA ARG A 135 -19.97 6.17 -4.71
C ARG A 135 -19.70 6.57 -6.16
N GLY A 136 -19.14 5.68 -6.97
CA GLY A 136 -18.87 5.92 -8.39
C GLY A 136 -17.66 6.81 -8.66
N LEU A 137 -16.75 6.91 -7.70
CA LEU A 137 -15.47 7.60 -7.84
C LEU A 137 -14.47 6.70 -8.60
N VAL A 138 -13.47 7.32 -9.22
CA VAL A 138 -12.38 6.68 -9.95
C VAL A 138 -11.05 7.32 -9.51
N ARG A 139 -9.95 6.57 -9.53
CA ARG A 139 -8.62 7.15 -9.26
C ARG A 139 -8.12 7.93 -10.49
N ASP A 140 -7.48 9.07 -10.25
CA ASP A 140 -6.72 9.80 -11.26
C ASP A 140 -5.25 9.32 -11.33
N ASP A 141 -4.45 10.01 -12.13
CA ASP A 141 -3.02 9.78 -12.32
C ASP A 141 -2.17 10.04 -11.07
N LEU A 142 -2.69 10.83 -10.12
CA LEU A 142 -2.10 11.08 -8.82
C LEU A 142 -2.62 10.12 -7.74
N GLY A 143 -3.43 9.12 -8.14
CA GLY A 143 -4.02 8.14 -7.22
C GLY A 143 -5.16 8.68 -6.36
N LEU A 144 -5.64 9.90 -6.61
CA LEU A 144 -6.72 10.56 -5.87
C LEU A 144 -8.09 10.13 -6.40
N TRP A 145 -9.04 9.94 -5.50
CA TRP A 145 -10.42 9.61 -5.85
C TRP A 145 -11.17 10.84 -6.37
N ILE A 146 -11.47 10.83 -7.67
CA ILE A 146 -12.23 11.87 -8.36
C ILE A 146 -13.56 11.33 -8.89
N THR A 147 -14.52 12.22 -9.09
CA THR A 147 -15.80 11.88 -9.71
C THR A 147 -15.61 11.56 -11.20
N LYS A 148 -16.53 10.77 -11.78
CA LYS A 148 -16.57 10.58 -13.24
C LYS A 148 -16.68 11.90 -14.02
N ARG A 149 -17.26 12.94 -13.40
CA ARG A 149 -17.35 14.27 -14.01
C ARG A 149 -15.96 14.90 -14.11
N GLU A 150 -15.21 14.90 -13.02
CA GLU A 150 -13.82 15.39 -12.99
C GLU A 150 -12.93 14.58 -13.93
N TYR A 151 -13.12 13.26 -13.99
CA TYR A 151 -12.37 12.43 -14.94
C TYR A 151 -12.60 12.86 -16.40
N ARG A 152 -13.82 13.33 -16.75
CA ARG A 152 -14.08 13.89 -18.09
C ARG A 152 -13.39 15.23 -18.32
N TRP A 153 -13.10 16.01 -17.28
CA TRP A 153 -12.39 17.28 -17.42
C TRP A 153 -10.99 17.11 -18.03
N LEU A 154 -10.33 15.98 -17.77
CA LEU A 154 -9.07 15.61 -18.42
C LEU A 154 -9.21 15.60 -19.95
N SER A 155 -10.25 14.95 -20.48
CA SER A 155 -10.53 14.92 -21.93
C SER A 155 -10.95 16.28 -22.50
N GLN A 156 -11.35 17.22 -21.65
CA GLN A 156 -11.75 18.58 -22.01
C GLN A 156 -10.59 19.58 -21.89
N GLY A 157 -9.37 19.12 -21.58
CA GLY A 157 -8.17 19.95 -21.49
C GLY A 157 -8.03 20.73 -20.19
N TYR A 158 -8.82 20.41 -19.15
CA TYR A 158 -8.57 20.98 -17.83
C TYR A 158 -7.24 20.46 -17.28
N VAL A 159 -6.55 21.32 -16.55
CA VAL A 159 -5.30 20.96 -15.85
C VAL A 159 -5.48 21.18 -14.36
N ARG A 160 -4.54 20.67 -13.55
CA ARG A 160 -4.54 20.91 -12.11
C ARG A 160 -3.48 21.92 -11.73
N GLN A 161 -3.87 22.85 -10.87
CA GLN A 161 -2.96 23.59 -10.01
C GLN A 161 -3.21 23.08 -8.59
N ASP A 162 -2.28 22.26 -8.08
CA ASP A 162 -2.47 21.45 -6.88
C ASP A 162 -3.76 20.60 -6.93
N LEU A 163 -4.62 20.71 -5.92
CA LEU A 163 -5.89 19.98 -5.91
C LEU A 163 -7.00 20.65 -6.73
N ARG A 164 -6.77 21.84 -7.31
CA ARG A 164 -7.79 22.61 -8.01
C ARG A 164 -7.75 22.38 -9.52
N TRP A 165 -8.92 22.08 -10.09
CA TRP A 165 -9.09 22.00 -11.54
C TRP A 165 -9.18 23.40 -12.15
N ILE A 166 -8.36 23.65 -13.17
CA ILE A 166 -8.26 24.91 -13.90
C ILE A 166 -8.77 24.68 -15.33
N PRO A 167 -9.77 25.45 -15.80
CA PRO A 167 -10.30 25.31 -17.14
C PRO A 167 -9.28 25.75 -18.21
N PRO A 168 -9.37 25.23 -19.45
CA PRO A 168 -8.45 25.57 -20.53
C PRO A 168 -8.23 27.07 -20.75
N ALA A 169 -9.30 27.87 -20.60
CA ALA A 169 -9.26 29.32 -20.79
C ALA A 169 -8.40 30.06 -19.74
N GLU A 170 -8.20 29.48 -18.56
CA GLU A 170 -7.42 30.07 -17.48
C GLU A 170 -5.99 29.50 -17.39
N ILE A 171 -5.65 28.48 -18.18
CA ILE A 171 -4.29 27.90 -18.23
C ILE A 171 -3.18 28.95 -18.49
N PRO A 172 -3.37 29.97 -19.35
CA PRO A 172 -2.35 31.00 -19.53
C PRO A 172 -1.95 31.71 -18.24
N GLN A 173 -2.83 31.78 -17.24
CA GLN A 173 -2.52 32.39 -15.94
C GLN A 173 -1.50 31.56 -15.15
N ILE A 174 -1.60 30.23 -15.23
CA ILE A 174 -0.59 29.33 -14.63
C ILE A 174 0.76 29.56 -15.32
N ALA A 175 0.78 29.64 -16.66
CA ALA A 175 2.00 29.89 -17.42
C ALA A 175 2.62 31.26 -17.11
N ALA A 176 1.80 32.25 -16.71
CA ALA A 176 2.26 33.55 -16.21
C ALA A 176 2.77 33.52 -14.76
N GLY A 177 2.76 32.35 -14.10
CA GLY A 177 3.22 32.18 -12.72
C GLY A 177 2.21 32.61 -11.65
N LEU A 178 0.94 32.77 -12.02
CA LEU A 178 -0.12 33.15 -11.10
C LEU A 178 -0.78 31.94 -10.44
N TRP A 179 -1.36 32.18 -9.26
CA TRP A 179 -2.01 31.19 -8.40
C TRP A 179 -3.47 31.54 -8.19
N LYS A 180 -4.35 30.56 -8.36
CA LYS A 180 -5.78 30.76 -8.20
C LYS A 180 -6.18 30.75 -6.71
N CYS A 181 -6.45 31.93 -6.16
CA CYS A 181 -6.84 32.16 -4.77
C CYS A 181 -8.30 32.66 -4.72
N GLY A 182 -9.24 31.80 -4.31
CA GLY A 182 -10.67 32.12 -4.46
C GLY A 182 -11.02 32.33 -5.94
N ASP A 183 -11.55 33.49 -6.29
CA ASP A 183 -11.86 33.86 -7.69
C ASP A 183 -10.69 34.59 -8.39
N ASP A 184 -9.69 35.03 -7.63
CA ASP A 184 -8.58 35.85 -8.13
C ASP A 184 -7.37 35.01 -8.56
N TRP A 185 -6.54 35.61 -9.42
CA TRP A 185 -5.24 35.08 -9.84
C TRP A 185 -4.14 35.99 -9.28
N LEU A 186 -3.38 35.49 -8.32
CA LEU A 186 -2.40 36.27 -7.56
C LEU A 186 -0.97 35.82 -7.87
N PRO A 187 0.01 36.72 -7.88
CA PRO A 187 1.42 36.34 -7.81
C PRO A 187 1.71 35.51 -6.56
N LEU A 188 2.80 34.73 -6.58
CA LEU A 188 3.10 33.77 -5.51
C LEU A 188 3.20 34.39 -4.10
N ASP A 189 3.75 35.60 -3.97
CA ASP A 189 3.88 36.28 -2.68
C ASP A 189 2.52 36.74 -2.12
N GLU A 190 1.63 37.23 -2.99
CA GLU A 190 0.25 37.56 -2.65
C GLU A 190 -0.57 36.30 -2.32
N ALA A 191 -0.37 35.23 -3.09
CA ALA A 191 -0.97 33.93 -2.80
C ALA A 191 -0.50 33.37 -1.45
N ASN A 192 0.80 33.47 -1.12
CA ASN A 192 1.30 33.09 0.20
C ASN A 192 0.63 33.91 1.33
N ARG A 193 0.37 35.21 1.10
CA ARG A 193 -0.37 36.04 2.07
C ARG A 193 -1.83 35.60 2.20
N PHE A 194 -2.50 35.28 1.10
CA PHE A 194 -3.87 34.77 1.10
C PHE A 194 -3.97 33.43 1.87
N HIS A 195 -3.05 32.50 1.60
CA HIS A 195 -3.03 31.18 2.21
C HIS A 195 -2.42 31.15 3.63
N ALA A 196 -1.99 32.30 4.17
CA ALA A 196 -1.47 32.40 5.53
C ALA A 196 -2.53 32.18 6.63
N ASP A 197 -3.81 32.19 6.26
CA ASP A 197 -4.95 31.97 7.13
C ASP A 197 -5.34 30.48 7.19
N VAL A 198 -5.75 30.01 8.37
CA VAL A 198 -6.23 28.63 8.58
C VAL A 198 -7.53 28.36 7.82
N ASP A 199 -8.35 29.37 7.56
CA ASP A 199 -9.58 29.22 6.78
C ASP A 199 -9.29 29.09 5.26
N HIS A 200 -8.06 29.42 4.84
CA HIS A 200 -7.66 29.49 3.44
C HIS A 200 -6.34 28.75 3.17
N MET A 201 -6.03 27.68 3.90
CA MET A 201 -4.76 26.97 3.74
C MET A 201 -4.47 26.53 2.30
N TRP A 202 -3.18 26.54 1.93
CA TRP A 202 -2.71 25.77 0.79
C TRP A 202 -3.09 24.30 0.98
N ARG A 203 -3.43 23.61 -0.11
CA ARG A 203 -3.60 22.16 -0.14
C ARG A 203 -2.72 21.57 -1.23
N ILE A 204 -1.53 21.15 -0.85
CA ILE A 204 -0.47 20.78 -1.80
C ILE A 204 -0.31 19.26 -1.78
N PRO A 205 -0.56 18.56 -2.90
CA PRO A 205 -0.34 17.13 -2.99
C PRO A 205 1.15 16.79 -3.03
N GLY A 206 1.54 15.79 -2.25
CA GLY A 206 2.77 15.00 -2.39
C GLY A 206 2.50 13.69 -3.13
N ARG A 207 3.42 12.73 -2.98
CA ARG A 207 3.30 11.37 -3.52
C ARG A 207 2.36 10.51 -2.65
N ASN A 208 2.58 10.52 -1.33
CA ASN A 208 1.84 9.70 -0.36
C ASN A 208 0.91 10.52 0.54
N LEU A 209 0.98 11.85 0.47
CA LEU A 209 0.27 12.74 1.39
C LEU A 209 -0.24 14.01 0.74
N ILE A 210 -1.11 14.73 1.45
CA ILE A 210 -1.58 16.08 1.11
C ILE A 210 -1.25 16.99 2.29
N VAL A 211 -0.55 18.08 2.05
CA VAL A 211 -0.26 19.08 3.08
C VAL A 211 -1.29 20.19 3.05
N ARG A 212 -1.96 20.39 4.19
CA ARG A 212 -2.72 21.61 4.49
C ARG A 212 -1.79 22.58 5.21
N THR A 213 -1.54 23.76 4.66
CA THR A 213 -0.53 24.64 5.26
C THR A 213 -0.78 26.12 5.09
N THR A 214 -0.36 26.86 6.10
CA THR A 214 -0.29 28.33 6.09
C THR A 214 1.13 28.86 5.88
N CYS A 215 2.10 27.96 5.77
CA CYS A 215 3.47 28.31 5.42
C CYS A 215 3.51 28.85 3.99
N ASP A 216 4.53 29.66 3.73
CA ASP A 216 4.87 30.04 2.38
C ASP A 216 5.18 28.79 1.55
N ARG A 217 4.79 28.80 0.26
CA ARG A 217 4.82 27.61 -0.59
C ARG A 217 6.21 26.93 -0.66
N GLY A 218 7.28 27.71 -0.65
CA GLY A 218 8.64 27.17 -0.63
C GLY A 218 8.92 26.29 0.59
N ILE A 219 8.47 26.72 1.77
CA ILE A 219 8.58 25.96 3.02
C ILE A 219 7.70 24.71 2.97
N ALA A 220 6.48 24.84 2.47
CA ALA A 220 5.56 23.72 2.30
C ALA A 220 6.16 22.61 1.43
N LEU A 221 6.81 22.96 0.32
CA LEU A 221 7.48 21.97 -0.54
C LEU A 221 8.68 21.30 0.12
N ARG A 222 9.37 21.97 1.07
CA ARG A 222 10.41 21.33 1.89
C ARG A 222 9.77 20.37 2.89
N ALA A 223 8.71 20.80 3.58
CA ALA A 223 7.96 19.97 4.50
C ALA A 223 7.45 18.69 3.85
N ILE A 224 6.90 18.78 2.62
CA ILE A 224 6.48 17.61 1.85
C ILE A 224 7.64 16.64 1.66
N ARG A 225 8.83 17.10 1.25
CA ARG A 225 9.98 16.21 1.04
C ARG A 225 10.40 15.48 2.31
N GLU A 226 10.44 16.19 3.45
CA GLU A 226 10.77 15.57 4.74
C GLU A 226 9.74 14.52 5.15
N MET A 227 8.45 14.83 4.99
CA MET A 227 7.38 13.90 5.33
C MET A 227 7.30 12.70 4.38
N GLU A 228 7.56 12.88 3.09
CA GLU A 228 7.62 11.79 2.12
C GLU A 228 8.76 10.81 2.42
N GLY A 229 9.92 11.32 2.83
CA GLY A 229 11.01 10.47 3.31
C GLY A 229 10.65 9.70 4.58
N ALA A 230 9.92 10.34 5.51
CA ALA A 230 9.41 9.67 6.71
C ALA A 230 8.35 8.60 6.40
N CYS A 231 7.53 8.76 5.37
CA CYS A 231 6.57 7.73 4.95
C CYS A 231 7.24 6.40 4.59
N ASP A 232 8.41 6.44 3.95
CA ASP A 232 9.15 5.22 3.58
C ASP A 232 9.62 4.47 4.85
N ASP A 233 10.11 5.20 5.87
CA ASP A 233 10.46 4.62 7.17
C ASP A 233 9.22 4.08 7.92
N LEU A 234 8.10 4.80 7.90
CA LEU A 234 6.85 4.35 8.51
C LEU A 234 6.33 3.07 7.84
N ALA A 235 6.46 2.96 6.52
CA ALA A 235 6.13 1.73 5.80
C ALA A 235 7.00 0.54 6.23
N ARG A 236 8.28 0.77 6.53
CA ARG A 236 9.19 -0.24 7.11
C ARG A 236 8.79 -0.60 8.54
N ILE A 237 8.30 0.34 9.34
CA ILE A 237 7.83 0.08 10.72
C ILE A 237 6.54 -0.73 10.74
N TYR A 238 5.56 -0.37 9.91
CA TYR A 238 4.22 -0.98 9.94
C TYR A 238 4.07 -2.15 8.95
N GLY A 239 5.04 -2.33 8.04
CA GLY A 239 5.02 -3.37 7.02
C GLY A 239 4.11 -3.08 5.80
N ARG A 240 3.48 -1.91 5.76
CA ARG A 240 2.64 -1.42 4.64
C ARG A 240 2.45 0.10 4.68
N GLU A 241 2.10 0.67 3.53
CA GLU A 241 1.62 2.04 3.40
C GLU A 241 0.08 2.12 3.53
N PRO A 242 -0.46 3.29 3.94
CA PRO A 242 -1.87 3.62 3.76
C PRO A 242 -2.29 3.54 2.29
N THR A 243 -3.48 3.01 2.03
CA THR A 243 -4.00 2.81 0.66
C THR A 243 -4.45 4.12 -0.01
N ASN A 244 -4.72 5.16 0.80
CA ASN A 244 -5.10 6.49 0.36
C ASN A 244 -4.09 7.50 0.89
N SER A 245 -3.93 8.63 0.18
CA SER A 245 -3.07 9.71 0.64
C SER A 245 -3.52 10.21 2.00
N ILE A 246 -2.57 10.35 2.93
CA ILE A 246 -2.82 10.90 4.26
C ILE A 246 -2.80 12.43 4.21
N GLU A 247 -3.63 13.10 4.99
CA GLU A 247 -3.56 14.57 5.11
C GLU A 247 -2.69 14.93 6.33
N VAL A 248 -1.92 16.02 6.25
CA VAL A 248 -1.12 16.55 7.37
C VAL A 248 -1.24 18.07 7.38
N THR A 249 -1.38 18.68 8.56
CA THR A 249 -1.42 20.13 8.72
C THR A 249 -0.07 20.68 9.16
N VAL A 250 0.44 21.70 8.46
CA VAL A 250 1.70 22.39 8.80
C VAL A 250 1.46 23.90 8.89
N LEU A 251 1.54 24.45 10.09
CA LEU A 251 1.27 25.86 10.36
C LEU A 251 2.57 26.68 10.31
N ARG A 252 2.48 27.97 10.01
CA ARG A 252 3.67 28.81 9.78
C ARG A 252 4.42 29.23 11.03
N SER A 253 3.83 29.02 12.21
CA SER A 253 4.41 29.49 13.48
C SER A 253 3.81 28.77 14.67
N ALA A 254 4.56 28.71 15.77
CA ALA A 254 4.07 28.22 17.07
C ALA A 254 2.79 28.95 17.52
N LYS A 255 2.73 30.29 17.35
CA LYS A 255 1.53 31.07 17.69
C LYS A 255 0.28 30.66 16.90
N GLN A 256 0.44 30.24 15.65
CA GLN A 256 -0.70 29.74 14.88
C GLN A 256 -1.06 28.31 15.27
N TYR A 257 -0.06 27.49 15.56
CA TYR A 257 -0.21 26.15 16.12
C TYR A 257 -1.00 26.13 17.43
N ASP A 258 -0.63 26.95 18.42
CA ASP A 258 -1.35 27.02 19.69
C ASP A 258 -2.82 27.46 19.49
N ARG A 259 -3.06 28.43 18.59
CA ARG A 259 -4.41 28.90 18.25
C ARG A 259 -5.23 27.84 17.53
N PHE A 260 -4.59 27.06 16.66
CA PHE A 260 -5.24 26.00 15.92
C PHE A 260 -5.62 24.83 16.84
N ALA A 261 -4.73 24.46 17.76
CA ALA A 261 -4.98 23.46 18.80
C ALA A 261 -6.16 23.84 19.70
N ALA A 262 -6.14 25.06 20.25
CA ALA A 262 -7.19 25.56 21.13
C ALA A 262 -8.54 25.81 20.43
N GLY A 263 -8.52 25.99 19.10
CA GLY A 263 -9.63 26.55 18.35
C GLY A 263 -9.83 28.04 18.65
N ARG A 264 -10.55 28.75 17.78
CA ARG A 264 -10.83 30.18 17.99
C ARG A 264 -12.29 30.51 17.70
N ALA A 265 -12.89 31.31 18.58
CA ALA A 265 -14.19 31.91 18.31
C ALA A 265 -14.12 32.77 17.04
N GLY A 266 -14.92 32.43 16.03
CA GLY A 266 -15.03 33.16 14.76
C GLY A 266 -14.19 32.62 13.60
N THR A 267 -13.45 31.52 13.77
CA THR A 267 -12.86 30.74 12.66
C THR A 267 -13.70 29.50 12.37
N SER A 268 -13.54 28.87 11.20
CA SER A 268 -14.21 27.59 10.91
C SER A 268 -13.59 26.41 11.67
N VAL A 269 -12.36 26.58 12.17
CA VAL A 269 -11.63 25.56 12.90
C VAL A 269 -12.12 25.45 14.36
N PRO A 270 -12.65 24.29 14.78
CA PRO A 270 -13.04 24.03 16.17
C PRO A 270 -11.81 23.86 17.08
N GLN A 271 -12.01 23.55 18.37
CA GLN A 271 -10.91 23.02 19.18
C GLN A 271 -10.44 21.69 18.56
N THR A 272 -9.17 21.62 18.18
CA THR A 272 -8.63 20.44 17.48
C THR A 272 -7.82 19.52 18.39
N ASP A 273 -7.19 20.06 19.43
CA ASP A 273 -6.46 19.30 20.44
C ASP A 273 -7.32 19.11 21.68
N ILE A 274 -7.84 17.90 21.88
CA ILE A 274 -8.64 17.56 23.06
C ILE A 274 -7.73 17.00 24.16
N THR A 275 -6.63 16.33 23.78
CA THR A 275 -5.71 15.67 24.71
C THR A 275 -4.71 16.63 25.35
N GLY A 276 -4.56 17.83 24.80
CA GLY A 276 -3.64 18.86 25.30
C GLY A 276 -2.19 18.60 24.87
N LEU A 277 -1.97 17.73 23.88
CA LEU A 277 -0.63 17.36 23.42
C LEU A 277 0.10 18.53 22.75
N ALA A 278 -0.61 19.49 22.15
CA ALA A 278 -0.02 20.66 21.51
C ALA A 278 0.77 21.54 22.49
N ALA A 279 0.37 21.58 23.76
CA ALA A 279 1.12 22.30 24.79
C ALA A 279 2.42 21.58 25.20
N ARG A 280 2.51 20.27 24.95
CA ARG A 280 3.58 19.38 25.42
C ARG A 280 4.56 19.05 24.29
N HIS A 281 4.11 19.03 23.06
CA HIS A 281 4.88 18.66 21.89
C HIS A 281 4.65 19.63 20.72
N HIS A 282 5.58 19.64 19.76
CA HIS A 282 5.52 20.50 18.57
C HIS A 282 4.72 19.87 17.41
N ALA A 283 4.09 18.74 17.67
CA ALA A 283 3.14 18.07 16.80
C ALA A 283 2.07 17.34 17.66
N PHE A 284 0.84 17.24 17.16
CA PHE A 284 -0.25 16.49 17.79
C PHE A 284 -1.19 15.91 16.74
N PHE A 285 -2.09 15.01 17.13
CA PHE A 285 -3.17 14.54 16.26
C PHE A 285 -4.44 15.34 16.54
N THR A 286 -5.11 15.83 15.49
CA THR A 286 -6.26 16.74 15.62
C THR A 286 -7.56 15.97 15.93
N GLU A 287 -7.65 15.36 17.10
CA GLU A 287 -8.80 14.55 17.51
C GLU A 287 -10.14 15.28 17.35
N GLY A 288 -10.15 16.58 17.65
CA GLY A 288 -11.36 17.40 17.71
C GLY A 288 -11.84 17.97 16.37
N TRP A 289 -11.11 17.73 15.28
CA TRP A 289 -11.41 18.42 14.03
C TRP A 289 -12.53 17.76 13.24
N VAL A 290 -13.75 18.27 13.42
CA VAL A 290 -14.94 17.91 12.65
C VAL A 290 -15.40 19.13 11.85
N ASP A 291 -15.49 18.99 10.53
CA ASP A 291 -16.16 19.93 9.66
C ASP A 291 -17.65 19.58 9.60
N VAL A 292 -18.45 20.37 10.31
CA VAL A 292 -19.90 20.17 10.44
C VAL A 292 -20.62 20.49 9.13
N GLU A 293 -20.13 21.45 8.35
CA GLU A 293 -20.77 21.86 7.09
C GLU A 293 -20.54 20.81 6.01
N ALA A 294 -19.33 20.22 5.98
CA ALA A 294 -18.97 19.16 5.06
C ALA A 294 -19.40 17.75 5.52
N ASP A 295 -19.96 17.61 6.74
CA ASP A 295 -20.24 16.32 7.40
C ASP A 295 -19.01 15.39 7.36
N LYS A 296 -17.84 15.96 7.70
CA LYS A 296 -16.54 15.30 7.52
C LYS A 296 -15.70 15.37 8.79
N TYR A 297 -15.09 14.25 9.15
CA TYR A 297 -14.02 14.21 10.13
C TYR A 297 -12.68 14.54 9.45
N GLU A 298 -11.96 15.52 9.98
CA GLU A 298 -10.72 16.07 9.43
C GLU A 298 -9.51 15.72 10.30
N GLY A 299 -9.62 14.71 11.17
CA GLY A 299 -8.53 14.27 12.04
C GLY A 299 -7.27 13.89 11.25
N MET A 300 -6.19 14.60 11.56
CA MET A 300 -4.86 14.45 10.99
C MET A 300 -3.78 14.94 11.96
N GLY A 301 -2.54 14.54 11.72
CA GLY A 301 -1.38 15.13 12.39
C GLY A 301 -1.26 16.61 12.03
N ALA A 302 -0.97 17.44 13.03
CA ALA A 302 -0.73 18.87 12.90
C ALA A 302 0.60 19.24 13.55
N SER A 303 1.34 20.12 12.91
CA SER A 303 2.58 20.70 13.42
C SER A 303 2.80 22.10 12.90
N PHE A 304 3.99 22.67 13.12
CA PHE A 304 4.39 23.93 12.54
C PHE A 304 5.83 23.93 12.04
N TRP A 305 6.11 24.79 11.06
CA TRP A 305 7.46 25.09 10.59
C TRP A 305 7.66 26.61 10.62
N ASP A 306 8.35 27.08 11.66
CA ASP A 306 8.73 28.50 11.81
C ASP A 306 10.09 28.73 11.15
N ASP A 307 10.09 29.44 10.02
CA ASP A 307 11.27 29.73 9.22
C ASP A 307 11.92 31.09 9.54
N SER A 308 11.49 31.75 10.63
CA SER A 308 12.01 33.07 11.03
C SER A 308 13.49 33.07 11.44
N THR A 309 14.03 31.92 11.82
CA THR A 309 15.46 31.75 12.13
C THR A 309 15.96 30.41 11.61
N GLU A 310 17.28 30.29 11.41
CA GLU A 310 17.90 29.03 11.00
C GLU A 310 17.68 27.91 12.03
N ILE A 311 17.80 28.23 13.33
CA ILE A 311 17.59 27.26 14.42
C ILE A 311 16.16 26.72 14.37
N LYS A 312 15.15 27.60 14.29
CA LYS A 312 13.74 27.17 14.24
C LYS A 312 13.42 26.40 12.95
N THR A 313 14.04 26.79 11.84
CA THR A 313 13.91 26.06 10.56
C THR A 313 14.35 24.60 10.71
N ARG A 314 15.44 24.32 11.44
CA ARG A 314 15.91 22.95 11.67
C ARG A 314 14.90 22.12 12.49
N TYR A 315 14.30 22.72 13.52
CA TYR A 315 13.25 22.03 14.30
C TYR A 315 11.96 21.79 13.50
N GLY A 316 11.66 22.60 12.48
CA GLY A 316 10.54 22.35 11.58
C GLY A 316 10.58 20.98 10.91
N VAL A 317 11.79 20.45 10.62
CA VAL A 317 11.98 19.10 10.08
C VAL A 317 11.46 18.04 11.06
N CYS A 318 11.84 18.14 12.33
CA CYS A 318 11.36 17.24 13.38
C CYS A 318 9.83 17.30 13.46
N SER A 319 9.28 18.51 13.51
CA SER A 319 7.85 18.70 13.69
C SER A 319 6.97 18.11 12.60
N VAL A 320 7.37 18.24 11.33
CA VAL A 320 6.56 17.69 10.24
C VAL A 320 6.71 16.17 10.15
N ARG A 321 7.89 15.62 10.46
CA ARG A 321 8.12 14.17 10.46
C ARG A 321 7.31 13.47 11.55
N HIS A 322 7.21 14.06 12.74
CA HIS A 322 6.32 13.54 13.78
C HIS A 322 4.84 13.58 13.35
N ALA A 323 4.37 14.71 12.81
CA ALA A 323 2.98 14.86 12.41
C ALA A 323 2.55 13.89 11.30
N VAL A 324 3.42 13.60 10.33
CA VAL A 324 3.13 12.57 9.32
C VAL A 324 3.07 11.18 9.95
N GLY A 325 3.91 10.87 10.94
CA GLY A 325 3.83 9.62 11.71
C GLY A 325 2.46 9.40 12.36
N LEU A 326 1.91 10.44 13.01
CA LEU A 326 0.58 10.40 13.61
C LEU A 326 -0.53 10.19 12.56
N SER A 327 -0.42 10.86 11.41
CA SER A 327 -1.40 10.74 10.32
C SER A 327 -1.34 9.36 9.64
N PHE A 328 -0.13 8.82 9.50
CA PHE A 328 0.12 7.53 8.87
C PHE A 328 -0.49 6.40 9.69
N VAL A 329 -0.22 6.36 11.00
CA VAL A 329 -0.76 5.31 11.86
C VAL A 329 -2.28 5.41 12.01
N GLU A 330 -2.83 6.61 12.01
CA GLU A 330 -4.28 6.77 12.02
C GLU A 330 -4.93 6.24 10.75
N ALA A 331 -4.30 6.42 9.59
CA ALA A 331 -4.80 5.88 8.34
C ALA A 331 -4.74 4.34 8.28
N LEU A 332 -3.83 3.71 9.03
CA LEU A 332 -3.75 2.25 9.16
C LEU A 332 -4.72 1.67 10.20
N ASP A 333 -4.95 2.39 11.29
CA ASP A 333 -5.75 1.96 12.43
C ASP A 333 -6.77 3.06 12.83
N PRO A 334 -7.76 3.33 11.96
CA PRO A 334 -8.76 4.37 12.18
C PRO A 334 -9.79 3.95 13.24
N SER A 335 -10.53 4.91 13.80
CA SER A 335 -11.65 4.66 14.72
C SER A 335 -13.02 4.92 14.08
N PRO A 336 -13.51 4.05 13.17
CA PRO A 336 -14.70 4.34 12.37
C PRO A 336 -15.97 4.54 13.21
N LYS A 337 -16.14 3.85 14.34
CA LYS A 337 -17.35 4.01 15.17
C LYS A 337 -17.32 5.31 15.96
N ALA A 338 -16.16 5.70 16.48
CA ALA A 338 -15.95 6.97 17.15
C ALA A 338 -16.15 8.14 16.18
N ILE A 339 -15.65 8.02 14.95
CA ILE A 339 -15.86 9.00 13.87
C ILE A 339 -17.34 9.10 13.49
N GLU A 340 -18.04 7.98 13.28
CA GLU A 340 -19.48 7.98 13.00
C GLU A 340 -20.26 8.66 14.14
N ARG A 341 -19.87 8.41 15.40
CA ARG A 341 -20.45 9.06 16.57
C ARG A 341 -20.16 10.56 16.58
N ALA A 342 -18.95 11.00 16.25
CA ALA A 342 -18.59 12.41 16.16
C ALA A 342 -19.45 13.15 15.13
N LEU A 343 -19.63 12.58 13.93
CA LEU A 343 -20.48 13.16 12.88
C LEU A 343 -21.95 13.23 13.30
N LYS A 344 -22.45 12.19 13.98
CA LYS A 344 -23.80 12.24 14.59
C LYS A 344 -23.92 13.34 15.63
N ILE A 345 -22.95 13.53 16.52
CA ILE A 345 -22.99 14.61 17.52
C ILE A 345 -22.98 15.97 16.81
N ALA A 346 -22.07 16.15 15.85
CA ALA A 346 -21.95 17.39 15.07
C ALA A 346 -23.24 17.79 14.35
N SER A 347 -23.89 16.84 13.65
CA SER A 347 -25.16 17.09 12.96
C SER A 347 -26.31 17.49 13.92
N HIS A 348 -26.29 17.02 15.18
CA HIS A 348 -27.31 17.38 16.18
C HIS A 348 -27.02 18.69 16.89
N ALA A 349 -25.73 19.06 17.05
CA ALA A 349 -25.32 20.21 17.85
C ALA A 349 -25.76 21.56 17.25
N ARG A 350 -25.99 21.66 15.92
CA ARG A 350 -26.39 22.91 15.22
C ARG A 350 -25.55 24.14 15.65
N GLY A 351 -24.25 23.96 15.89
CA GLY A 351 -23.35 25.03 16.33
C GLY A 351 -23.40 25.40 17.82
N LYS A 352 -23.98 24.55 18.70
CA LYS A 352 -24.00 24.79 20.15
C LYS A 352 -22.89 24.00 20.87
N GLY A 353 -21.84 24.72 21.29
CA GLY A 353 -20.82 24.22 22.23
C GLY A 353 -19.69 23.38 21.63
N PRO A 354 -18.68 22.99 22.43
CA PRO A 354 -17.61 22.09 22.00
C PRO A 354 -18.21 20.73 21.61
N LEU A 355 -17.88 20.27 20.39
CA LEU A 355 -18.50 19.09 19.78
C LEU A 355 -18.02 17.78 20.40
N LEU A 356 -16.76 17.73 20.80
CA LEU A 356 -16.07 16.53 21.25
C LEU A 356 -15.32 16.83 22.56
N ASP A 357 -15.25 15.84 23.45
CA ASP A 357 -14.67 15.94 24.78
C ASP A 357 -13.79 14.74 25.13
N ALA A 358 -13.25 14.71 26.35
CA ALA A 358 -12.40 13.62 26.83
C ALA A 358 -13.12 12.24 26.81
N ALA A 359 -14.43 12.19 27.01
CA ALA A 359 -15.18 10.95 26.95
C ALA A 359 -15.26 10.40 25.53
N TRP A 360 -15.39 11.28 24.53
CA TRP A 360 -15.26 10.88 23.12
C TRP A 360 -13.85 10.38 22.81
N VAL A 361 -12.81 11.07 23.28
CA VAL A 361 -11.41 10.64 23.07
C VAL A 361 -11.17 9.25 23.63
N ALA A 362 -11.71 8.93 24.82
CA ALA A 362 -11.59 7.58 25.37
C ALA A 362 -12.20 6.51 24.46
N VAL A 363 -13.34 6.80 23.81
CA VAL A 363 -13.96 5.90 22.82
C VAL A 363 -13.11 5.81 21.55
N PHE A 364 -12.59 6.93 21.07
CA PHE A 364 -11.69 6.99 19.92
C PHE A 364 -10.43 6.13 20.16
N LEU A 365 -9.83 6.24 21.34
CA LEU A 365 -8.64 5.48 21.72
C LEU A 365 -8.94 3.99 21.98
N ALA A 366 -10.13 3.66 22.50
CA ALA A 366 -10.52 2.28 22.77
C ALA A 366 -10.70 1.42 21.51
N GLU A 367 -10.90 2.03 20.33
CA GLU A 367 -10.94 1.30 19.06
C GLU A 367 -9.55 0.96 18.51
N LYS A 368 -8.48 1.58 19.04
CA LYS A 368 -7.14 1.39 18.49
C LYS A 368 -6.65 -0.02 18.74
N ARG A 369 -6.09 -0.62 17.69
CA ARG A 369 -5.43 -1.93 17.73
C ARG A 369 -3.93 -1.82 17.90
N ILE A 370 -3.36 -0.69 17.49
CA ILE A 370 -1.93 -0.37 17.65
C ILE A 370 -1.76 0.37 18.99
N PRO A 371 -0.92 -0.13 19.91
CA PRO A 371 -0.74 0.47 21.24
C PRO A 371 -0.11 1.86 21.16
N ARG A 372 -0.38 2.70 22.15
CA ARG A 372 0.04 4.11 22.16
C ARG A 372 1.56 4.25 22.08
N TRP A 373 2.31 3.47 22.86
CA TRP A 373 3.78 3.52 22.84
C TRP A 373 4.34 3.30 21.44
N PHE A 374 3.75 2.40 20.64
CA PHE A 374 4.22 2.13 19.28
C PHE A 374 3.72 3.18 18.27
N ARG A 375 2.50 3.71 18.44
CA ARG A 375 1.98 4.83 17.63
C ARG A 375 2.88 6.05 17.72
N TYR A 376 3.17 6.48 18.95
CA TYR A 376 4.00 7.64 19.22
C TYR A 376 5.49 7.32 19.04
N GLY A 377 5.92 6.09 19.34
CA GLY A 377 7.29 5.63 19.10
C GLY A 377 7.66 5.64 17.62
N ALA A 378 6.76 5.23 16.72
CA ALA A 378 7.00 5.31 15.29
C ALA A 378 7.09 6.77 14.80
N ALA A 379 6.22 7.66 15.31
CA ALA A 379 6.28 9.09 15.00
C ALA A 379 7.58 9.73 15.52
N SER A 380 7.98 9.41 16.75
CA SER A 380 9.25 9.82 17.34
C SER A 380 10.46 9.21 16.63
N TYR A 381 10.37 7.99 16.11
CA TYR A 381 11.44 7.38 15.33
C TYR A 381 11.74 8.21 14.09
N VAL A 382 10.71 8.49 13.28
CA VAL A 382 10.90 9.28 12.06
C VAL A 382 11.21 10.75 12.34
N GLU A 383 10.93 11.25 13.54
CA GLU A 383 11.36 12.57 13.99
C GLU A 383 12.85 12.59 14.41
N ARG A 384 13.29 11.58 15.17
CA ARG A 384 14.49 11.68 16.03
C ARG A 384 15.54 10.60 15.83
N TYR A 385 15.19 9.49 15.20
CA TYR A 385 16.04 8.30 15.06
C TYR A 385 16.24 7.86 13.61
N TYR A 386 15.75 8.63 12.65
CA TYR A 386 15.82 8.30 11.22
C TYR A 386 17.25 8.38 10.67
N HIS A 387 17.50 7.63 9.59
CA HIS A 387 18.74 7.71 8.83
C HIS A 387 18.70 8.92 7.88
N ASP A 388 19.55 9.92 8.12
CA ASP A 388 19.60 11.11 7.29
C ASP A 388 20.45 10.89 6.04
N ASN A 389 19.81 10.58 4.91
CA ASN A 389 20.48 10.41 3.62
C ASN A 389 20.97 11.72 2.98
N SER A 390 20.68 12.88 3.58
CA SER A 390 21.03 14.19 3.00
C SER A 390 22.41 14.70 3.45
N VAL A 391 23.03 14.09 4.46
CA VAL A 391 24.33 14.54 4.95
C VAL A 391 25.45 14.13 4.00
N GLY A 392 25.99 15.09 3.24
CA GLY A 392 27.06 14.88 2.26
C GLY A 392 28.44 14.62 2.90
N GLY A 393 28.59 13.52 3.64
CA GLY A 393 29.83 13.11 4.32
C GLY A 393 29.82 13.26 5.85
N GLY A 394 28.69 13.70 6.43
CA GLY A 394 28.46 13.65 7.87
C GLY A 394 28.03 12.26 8.34
N ASP A 395 27.82 12.10 9.65
CA ASP A 395 27.24 10.88 10.21
C ASP A 395 25.74 10.83 9.90
N PRO A 396 25.25 9.87 9.08
CA PRO A 396 23.83 9.78 8.77
C PRO A 396 22.95 9.40 9.97
N TRP A 397 23.55 8.94 11.08
CA TRP A 397 22.86 8.64 12.34
C TRP A 397 23.04 9.73 13.40
N TRP A 398 23.39 10.95 12.99
CA TRP A 398 23.56 12.09 13.91
C TRP A 398 22.31 12.34 14.78
N THR A 399 21.11 12.13 14.23
CA THR A 399 19.81 12.29 14.90
C THR A 399 19.67 11.33 16.07
N ARG A 400 20.04 10.05 15.86
CA ARG A 400 20.04 9.00 16.89
C ARG A 400 20.96 9.37 18.04
N LYS A 401 22.19 9.77 17.74
CA LYS A 401 23.18 10.19 18.76
C LYS A 401 22.67 11.38 19.58
N TRP A 402 22.18 12.41 18.90
CA TRP A 402 21.57 13.56 19.56
C TRP A 402 20.40 13.15 20.46
N SER A 403 19.61 12.17 20.04
CA SER A 403 18.43 11.75 20.78
C SER A 403 18.73 10.86 21.97
N THR A 404 19.70 9.96 21.88
CA THR A 404 20.20 9.19 23.03
C THR A 404 20.92 10.10 24.02
N GLU A 405 21.73 11.06 23.56
CA GLU A 405 22.34 12.09 24.43
C GLU A 405 21.30 12.90 25.23
N ASN A 406 20.13 13.19 24.65
CA ASN A 406 19.04 13.86 25.38
C ASN A 406 18.40 12.96 26.47
N ILE A 407 18.38 11.64 26.28
CA ILE A 407 17.92 10.68 27.31
C ILE A 407 18.97 10.62 28.43
N THR A 408 20.25 10.48 28.08
CA THR A 408 21.33 10.31 29.06
C THR A 408 21.57 11.57 29.89
N SER A 409 21.46 12.75 29.27
CA SER A 409 21.68 14.06 29.93
C SER A 409 20.52 14.52 30.81
N SER A 410 19.35 13.87 30.73
CA SER A 410 18.18 14.20 31.54
C SER A 410 18.09 13.33 32.79
N ARG A 411 17.32 12.24 32.76
CA ARG A 411 17.15 11.31 33.89
C ARG A 411 17.53 9.86 33.59
N GLY A 412 18.06 9.59 32.40
CA GLY A 412 18.28 8.22 31.90
C GLY A 412 17.02 7.61 31.29
N LEU A 413 17.08 6.32 30.99
CA LEU A 413 15.97 5.56 30.44
C LEU A 413 15.03 5.10 31.57
N ASP A 414 13.74 5.41 31.44
CA ASP A 414 12.68 4.89 32.31
C ASP A 414 12.53 3.37 32.12
N THR A 415 11.82 2.70 33.04
CA THR A 415 11.60 1.25 32.92
C THR A 415 10.75 0.93 31.69
N LEU A 416 10.96 -0.25 31.10
CA LEU A 416 10.13 -0.71 29.98
C LEU A 416 8.63 -0.72 30.30
N ASP A 417 8.24 -1.04 31.53
CA ASP A 417 6.85 -0.95 31.98
C ASP A 417 6.30 0.48 31.82
N THR A 418 7.05 1.48 32.28
CA THR A 418 6.67 2.90 32.14
C THR A 418 6.56 3.30 30.67
N ILE A 419 7.53 2.86 29.86
CA ILE A 419 7.60 3.17 28.42
C ILE A 419 6.43 2.54 27.67
N PHE A 420 6.05 1.29 27.99
CA PHE A 420 4.94 0.58 27.35
C PHE A 420 3.56 1.03 27.81
N GLU A 421 3.40 1.43 29.08
CA GLU A 421 2.16 2.06 29.57
C GLU A 421 1.91 3.39 28.85
N PHE A 422 2.97 4.16 28.59
CA PHE A 422 2.95 5.41 27.84
C PHE A 422 1.88 6.40 28.33
N GLU A 423 1.92 6.72 29.61
CA GLU A 423 1.06 7.73 30.21
C GLU A 423 1.73 9.12 30.15
N LEU A 424 1.19 10.01 29.32
CA LEU A 424 1.69 11.37 29.18
C LEU A 424 1.18 12.26 30.33
N ASP A 425 2.12 12.87 31.05
CA ASP A 425 1.85 13.80 32.15
C ASP A 425 1.15 15.09 31.70
N ASP A 426 0.36 15.70 32.59
CA ASP A 426 -0.27 17.00 32.31
C ASP A 426 0.73 18.17 32.36
N ALA A 427 1.88 18.00 33.01
CA ALA A 427 2.91 19.05 33.18
C ALA A 427 3.89 19.15 31.99
N GLY A 428 3.90 18.19 31.07
CA GLY A 428 4.53 18.25 29.74
C GLY A 428 6.04 18.04 29.68
N ARG A 429 6.77 18.08 30.81
CA ARG A 429 8.22 17.82 30.80
C ARG A 429 8.51 16.31 30.75
N GLU A 430 7.73 15.50 31.45
CA GLU A 430 7.88 14.05 31.42
C GLU A 430 7.39 13.49 30.07
N SER A 431 6.37 14.11 29.47
CA SER A 431 5.85 13.76 28.14
C SER A 431 6.92 13.80 27.03
N LYS A 432 7.78 14.82 26.98
CA LYS A 432 8.82 14.93 25.93
C LYS A 432 9.92 13.88 26.09
N HIS A 433 10.24 13.55 27.33
CA HIS A 433 11.21 12.51 27.66
C HIS A 433 10.67 11.16 27.22
N LEU A 434 9.46 10.82 27.65
CA LEU A 434 8.78 9.57 27.30
C LEU A 434 8.59 9.41 25.78
N LEU A 435 8.25 10.49 25.07
CA LEU A 435 8.19 10.50 23.60
C LEU A 435 9.53 10.15 22.94
N ASN A 436 10.64 10.59 23.52
CA ASN A 436 11.98 10.24 23.04
C ASN A 436 12.27 8.75 23.26
N GLU A 437 11.94 8.24 24.44
CA GLU A 437 12.20 6.85 24.85
C GLU A 437 11.41 5.85 24.01
N VAL A 438 10.12 6.09 23.74
CA VAL A 438 9.39 5.22 22.80
C VAL A 438 9.97 5.27 21.39
N GLY A 439 10.56 6.41 20.99
CA GLY A 439 11.30 6.53 19.72
C GLY A 439 12.55 5.66 19.72
N LEU A 440 13.31 5.63 20.82
CA LEU A 440 14.46 4.75 21.02
C LEU A 440 14.06 3.28 20.95
N VAL A 441 12.97 2.87 21.62
CA VAL A 441 12.50 1.48 21.59
C VAL A 441 12.13 1.07 20.17
N VAL A 442 11.41 1.90 19.41
CA VAL A 442 11.12 1.60 18.00
C VAL A 442 12.39 1.59 17.14
N ALA A 443 13.37 2.45 17.44
CA ALA A 443 14.67 2.42 16.78
C ALA A 443 15.42 1.11 17.04
N PHE A 444 15.37 0.59 18.26
CA PHE A 444 15.96 -0.71 18.61
C PHE A 444 15.27 -1.86 17.87
N VAL A 445 13.93 -1.83 17.81
CA VAL A 445 13.14 -2.82 17.05
C VAL A 445 13.58 -2.88 15.58
N LEU A 446 13.80 -1.73 14.96
CA LEU A 446 14.16 -1.63 13.54
C LEU A 446 15.65 -1.86 13.25
N ASP A 447 16.52 -1.27 14.07
CA ASP A 447 17.92 -1.03 13.73
C ASP A 447 18.89 -1.64 14.77
N GLY A 448 18.39 -2.31 15.81
CA GLY A 448 19.18 -2.82 16.94
C GLY A 448 19.87 -4.17 16.72
N ASP A 449 19.69 -4.81 15.56
CA ASP A 449 20.26 -6.13 15.21
C ASP A 449 19.95 -7.27 16.22
N CYS A 450 18.89 -7.12 17.02
CA CYS A 450 18.44 -8.14 17.96
C CYS A 450 17.47 -9.13 17.27
N LYS A 451 17.99 -10.29 16.86
CA LYS A 451 17.20 -11.29 16.09
C LYS A 451 15.86 -11.67 16.71
N PRO A 452 15.75 -11.98 18.03
CA PRO A 452 14.45 -12.30 18.62
C PRO A 452 13.42 -11.16 18.49
N VAL A 453 13.86 -9.91 18.59
CA VAL A 453 12.99 -8.73 18.43
C VAL A 453 12.59 -8.55 16.97
N GLN A 454 13.54 -8.67 16.02
CA GLN A 454 13.27 -8.57 14.59
C GLN A 454 12.30 -9.64 14.10
N GLU A 455 12.44 -10.89 14.54
CA GLU A 455 11.50 -11.97 14.20
C GLU A 455 10.07 -11.65 14.68
N ARG A 456 9.91 -11.05 15.87
CA ARG A 456 8.60 -10.61 16.37
C ARG A 456 8.05 -9.43 15.58
N HIS A 457 8.91 -8.49 15.21
CA HIS A 457 8.53 -7.35 14.38
C HIS A 457 8.08 -7.79 12.99
N GLU A 458 8.75 -8.75 12.36
CA GLU A 458 8.33 -9.34 11.08
C GLU A 458 6.95 -9.99 11.15
N ILE A 459 6.67 -10.74 12.22
CA ILE A 459 5.35 -11.33 12.46
C ILE A 459 4.29 -10.24 12.64
N LEU A 460 4.60 -9.18 13.39
CA LEU A 460 3.72 -8.02 13.57
C LEU A 460 3.42 -7.35 12.23
N MET A 461 4.43 -7.06 11.42
CA MET A 461 4.28 -6.46 10.09
C MET A 461 3.39 -7.30 9.19
N GLU A 462 3.59 -8.62 9.17
CA GLU A 462 2.78 -9.53 8.36
C GLU A 462 1.32 -9.58 8.86
N THR A 463 1.11 -9.52 10.17
CA THR A 463 -0.23 -9.46 10.78
C THR A 463 -0.96 -8.18 10.35
N ILE A 464 -0.30 -7.02 10.42
CA ILE A 464 -0.84 -5.73 9.95
C ILE A 464 -1.10 -5.75 8.44
N ARG A 465 -0.18 -6.33 7.65
CA ARG A 465 -0.31 -6.45 6.19
C ARG A 465 -1.55 -7.23 5.79
N LYS A 466 -1.85 -8.32 6.50
CA LYS A 466 -3.06 -9.15 6.32
C LYS A 466 -4.33 -8.51 6.87
N GLY A 467 -4.22 -7.40 7.61
CA GLY A 467 -5.36 -6.75 8.27
C GLY A 467 -5.85 -7.48 9.53
N GLU A 468 -5.11 -8.48 10.02
CA GLU A 468 -5.42 -9.29 11.20
C GLU A 468 -5.15 -8.53 12.50
N ASP A 469 -5.87 -8.84 13.59
CA ASP A 469 -5.72 -8.12 14.88
C ASP A 469 -4.29 -8.24 15.44
N PRO A 470 -3.50 -7.14 15.48
CA PRO A 470 -2.09 -7.20 15.83
C PRO A 470 -1.83 -7.23 17.34
N ARG A 471 -2.86 -7.16 18.21
CA ARG A 471 -2.66 -7.01 19.66
C ARG A 471 -1.82 -8.12 20.29
N SER A 472 -2.02 -9.38 19.90
CA SER A 472 -1.18 -10.49 20.38
C SER A 472 0.25 -10.44 19.81
N ALA A 473 0.43 -9.93 18.59
CA ALA A 473 1.76 -9.73 18.03
C ALA A 473 2.53 -8.61 18.74
N PHE A 474 1.84 -7.54 19.14
CA PHE A 474 2.43 -6.48 19.99
C PHE A 474 2.86 -7.01 21.35
N GLN A 475 2.01 -7.80 22.04
CA GLN A 475 2.39 -8.42 23.31
C GLN A 475 3.65 -9.29 23.17
N ALA A 476 3.74 -10.10 22.10
CA ALA A 476 4.92 -10.91 21.84
C ALA A 476 6.17 -10.08 21.52
N LEU A 477 6.00 -8.91 20.89
CA LEU A 477 7.10 -7.97 20.63
C LEU A 477 7.58 -7.30 21.93
N GLU A 478 6.66 -6.82 22.77
CA GLU A 478 6.96 -6.25 24.10
C GLU A 478 7.73 -7.25 24.97
N GLU A 479 7.28 -8.51 25.02
CA GLU A 479 7.98 -9.58 25.73
C GLU A 479 9.39 -9.87 25.18
N ALA A 480 9.59 -9.74 23.86
CA ALA A 480 10.90 -9.94 23.25
C ALA A 480 11.84 -8.78 23.57
N ILE A 481 11.34 -7.54 23.55
CA ILE A 481 12.11 -6.35 23.94
C ILE A 481 12.49 -6.45 25.42
N ALA A 482 11.56 -6.82 26.31
CA ALA A 482 11.83 -6.98 27.74
C ALA A 482 12.88 -8.06 28.06
N LYS A 483 12.99 -9.10 27.23
CA LYS A 483 14.04 -10.12 27.35
C LYS A 483 15.38 -9.67 26.78
N ALA A 484 15.39 -8.62 25.97
CA ALA A 484 16.55 -8.03 25.31
C ALA A 484 16.88 -6.64 25.91
N ASP A 485 16.57 -6.42 27.19
CA ASP A 485 16.79 -5.14 27.88
C ASP A 485 18.27 -4.73 27.86
N ASP A 486 19.18 -5.68 28.10
CA ASP A 486 20.62 -5.43 28.02
C ASP A 486 21.05 -5.00 26.60
N ASP A 487 20.53 -5.66 25.55
CA ASP A 487 20.81 -5.32 24.15
C ASP A 487 20.26 -3.92 23.80
N LEU A 488 19.09 -3.55 24.35
CA LEU A 488 18.49 -2.24 24.19
C LEU A 488 19.35 -1.15 24.85
N LEU A 489 19.85 -1.40 26.07
CA LEU A 489 20.74 -0.48 26.77
C LEU A 489 22.06 -0.31 26.01
N GLU A 490 22.65 -1.41 25.52
CA GLU A 490 23.85 -1.36 24.67
C GLU A 490 23.59 -0.55 23.39
N PHE A 491 22.47 -0.79 22.71
CA PHE A 491 22.06 -0.03 21.52
C PHE A 491 21.87 1.47 21.81
N ALA A 492 21.36 1.81 22.99
CA ALA A 492 21.19 3.19 23.45
C ALA A 492 22.52 3.85 23.86
N GLY A 493 23.58 3.07 24.06
CA GLY A 493 24.86 3.52 24.61
C GLY A 493 24.80 3.85 26.10
N LEU A 494 24.00 3.09 26.86
CA LEU A 494 23.73 3.27 28.29
C LEU A 494 24.45 2.27 29.19
#